data_AF-A0A970TY68-F1
#
_entry.id   AF-A0A970TY68-F1
#
_cell.length_a   1.000
_cell.length_b   1.000
_cell.length_c   1.000
_cell.angle_alpha   90.00
_cell.angle_beta   90.00
_cell.angle_gamma   90.00
#
_symmetry.space_group_name_H-M   'P 1'
#
loop_
_entity.id
_entity.type
_entity.pdbx_description
1 polymer ?
#
loop_
_entity_poly.entity_id
_entity_poly.type
_entity_poly.pdbx_seq_one_letter_code
_entity_poly.pdbx_strand_id
1 'polypeptide(L)'
;MTQPDPNKLKALVRAMSLAGNFGLSVGVVTFLGVLAGNYLDERFGKGKGFIFAGVLLLAVGVGLYSAIHRLSQALKNPETKREGR
;
A
#
# COMPACT_ATOMS: atom_id res chain seq x y z
N MET A 1 24.51 -9.72 -31.27
CA MET A 1 24.44 -9.71 -29.78
C MET A 1 23.71 -8.44 -29.37
N THR A 2 22.42 -8.52 -29.06
CA THR A 2 21.57 -7.36 -28.75
C THR A 2 21.88 -6.91 -27.33
N GLN A 3 22.56 -5.77 -27.16
CA GLN A 3 22.82 -5.20 -25.84
C GLN A 3 21.47 -4.91 -25.15
N PRO A 4 21.26 -5.34 -23.89
CA PRO A 4 20.04 -5.02 -23.17
C PRO A 4 19.98 -3.51 -22.95
N ASP A 5 18.91 -2.87 -23.45
CA ASP A 5 18.70 -1.44 -23.30
C ASP A 5 18.80 -1.02 -21.83
N PRO A 6 19.77 -0.16 -21.44
CA PRO A 6 19.96 0.26 -20.05
C PRO A 6 18.73 0.99 -19.48
N ASN A 7 17.89 1.55 -20.36
CA ASN A 7 16.61 2.16 -20.01
C ASN A 7 15.57 1.13 -19.56
N LYS A 8 15.54 -0.07 -20.16
CA LYS A 8 14.64 -1.16 -19.73
C LYS A 8 15.06 -1.73 -18.39
N LEU A 9 16.37 -1.86 -18.15
CA LEU A 9 16.93 -2.28 -16.86
C LEU A 9 16.56 -1.29 -15.75
N LYS A 10 16.72 0.02 -15.99
CA LYS A 10 16.28 1.05 -15.02
C LYS A 10 14.77 1.01 -14.76
N ALA A 11 13.95 0.85 -15.81
CA ALA A 11 12.51 0.76 -15.66
C ALA A 11 12.10 -0.48 -14.84
N LEU A 12 12.73 -1.63 -15.08
CA LEU A 12 12.47 -2.87 -14.37
C LEU A 12 12.83 -2.79 -12.89
N VAL A 13 14.02 -2.27 -12.55
CA VAL A 13 14.45 -2.07 -11.16
C VAL A 13 13.51 -1.11 -10.43
N ARG A 14 13.06 -0.06 -11.12
CA ARG A 14 12.12 0.92 -10.56
C ARG A 14 10.75 0.31 -10.33
N ALA A 15 10.25 -0.52 -11.26
CA ALA A 15 9.01 -1.25 -11.11
C ALA A 15 9.07 -2.26 -9.96
N MET A 16 10.17 -3.01 -9.83
CA MET A 16 10.37 -3.93 -8.69
C MET A 16 10.45 -3.19 -7.36
N SER A 17 11.14 -2.05 -7.30
CA SER A 17 11.19 -1.22 -6.09
C SER A 17 9.82 -0.68 -5.71
N LEU A 18 9.03 -0.25 -6.70
CA LEU A 18 7.67 0.24 -6.47
C LEU A 18 6.75 -0.87 -5.98
N ALA A 19 6.79 -2.04 -6.65
CA ALA A 19 6.01 -3.21 -6.29
C ALA A 19 6.40 -3.76 -4.91
N GLY A 20 7.69 -3.79 -4.59
CA GLY A 20 8.19 -4.19 -3.28
C GLY A 20 7.72 -3.24 -2.16
N ASN A 21 7.80 -1.93 -2.39
CA ASN A 21 7.34 -0.94 -1.42
C ASN A 21 5.81 -0.98 -1.25
N PHE A 22 5.06 -1.16 -2.35
CA PHE A 22 3.61 -1.33 -2.29
C PHE A 22 3.22 -2.62 -1.57
N GLY A 23 3.83 -3.74 -1.94
CA GLY A 23 3.59 -5.04 -1.33
C GLY A 23 3.91 -5.05 0.15
N LEU A 24 5.03 -4.45 0.57
CA LEU A 24 5.36 -4.28 1.98
C LEU A 24 4.36 -3.36 2.68
N SER A 25 4.04 -2.19 2.12
CA SER A 25 3.13 -1.25 2.76
C SER A 25 1.72 -1.85 2.92
N VAL A 26 1.19 -2.50 1.90
CA VAL A 26 -0.13 -3.14 1.93
C VAL A 26 -0.10 -4.39 2.80
N GLY A 27 0.95 -5.21 2.70
CA GLY A 27 1.13 -6.42 3.50
C GLY A 27 1.21 -6.12 4.99
N VAL A 28 2.01 -5.14 5.39
CA VAL A 28 2.15 -4.72 6.79
C VAL A 28 0.84 -4.16 7.33
N VAL A 29 0.16 -3.27 6.59
CA VAL A 29 -1.13 -2.72 7.02
C VAL A 29 -2.20 -3.81 7.13
N THR A 30 -2.26 -4.73 6.17
CA THR A 30 -3.21 -5.85 6.20
C THR A 30 -2.93 -6.76 7.38
N PHE A 31 -1.65 -7.12 7.60
CA PHE A 31 -1.25 -7.98 8.72
C PHE A 31 -1.60 -7.35 10.07
N LEU A 32 -1.26 -6.06 10.26
CA LEU A 32 -1.61 -5.33 11.48
C LEU A 32 -3.13 -5.18 11.65
N GLY A 33 -3.87 -4.96 10.56
CA GLY A 33 -5.32 -4.87 10.58
C GLY A 33 -5.98 -6.20 10.98
N VAL A 34 -5.49 -7.32 10.47
CA VAL A 34 -5.95 -8.66 10.87
C VAL A 34 -5.62 -8.93 12.34
N LEU A 35 -4.39 -8.63 12.78
CA LEU A 35 -3.97 -8.86 14.15
C LEU A 35 -4.78 -7.99 15.14
N ALA A 36 -4.94 -6.70 14.84
CA ALA A 36 -5.72 -5.77 15.64
C ALA A 36 -7.20 -6.13 15.64
N GLY A 37 -7.76 -6.53 14.49
CA GLY A 37 -9.13 -6.98 14.37
C GLY A 37 -9.39 -8.24 15.19
N ASN A 38 -8.47 -9.21 15.16
CA ASN A 38 -8.60 -10.44 15.93
C ASN A 38 -8.50 -10.16 17.44
N TYR A 39 -7.54 -9.32 17.85
CA TYR A 39 -7.40 -8.90 19.25
C TYR A 39 -8.63 -8.13 19.77
N LEU A 40 -9.22 -7.26 18.95
CA LEU A 40 -10.45 -6.55 19.32
C LEU A 40 -11.67 -7.48 19.35
N ASP A 41 -11.76 -8.46 18.45
CA ASP A 41 -12.86 -9.42 18.43
C ASP A 41 -12.77 -10.39 19.63
N GLU A 42 -11.58 -10.80 20.05
CA GLU A 42 -11.38 -11.61 21.27
C GLU A 42 -11.73 -10.85 22.55
N ARG A 43 -11.52 -9.53 22.57
CA ARG A 43 -11.68 -8.70 23.79
C ARG A 43 -13.02 -7.98 23.89
N PHE A 44 -13.65 -7.66 22.76
CA PHE A 44 -14.92 -6.92 22.68
C PHE A 44 -16.00 -7.65 21.87
N GLY A 45 -15.63 -8.63 21.04
CA GLY A 45 -16.56 -9.42 20.26
C GLY A 45 -17.15 -10.52 21.12
N LYS A 46 -18.47 -10.48 21.33
CA LYS A 46 -19.24 -11.60 21.92
C LYS A 46 -19.37 -12.76 20.91
N GLY A 47 -18.26 -13.21 20.33
CA GLY A 47 -18.15 -14.41 19.48
C GLY A 47 -18.73 -14.34 18.06
N LYS A 48 -18.94 -13.15 17.47
CA LYS A 48 -19.60 -13.02 16.14
C LYS A 48 -18.76 -12.42 15.00
N GLY A 49 -17.46 -12.15 15.17
CA GLY A 49 -16.61 -11.69 14.05
C GLY A 49 -16.98 -10.30 13.49
N PHE A 50 -17.94 -9.60 14.10
CA PHE A 50 -18.48 -8.35 13.59
C PHE A 50 -17.48 -7.20 13.74
N ILE A 51 -16.68 -7.24 14.81
CA ILE A 51 -15.63 -6.26 15.05
C ILE A 51 -14.45 -6.53 14.11
N PHE A 52 -14.11 -7.80 13.89
CA PHE A 52 -13.12 -8.17 12.87
C PHE A 52 -13.52 -7.63 11.49
N ALA A 53 -14.76 -7.87 11.05
CA ALA A 53 -15.27 -7.36 9.77
C ALA A 53 -15.26 -5.82 9.70
N GLY A 54 -15.63 -5.13 10.78
CA GLY A 54 -15.60 -3.67 10.86
C GLY A 54 -14.19 -3.08 10.78
N VAL A 55 -13.23 -3.65 11.52
CA VAL A 55 -11.83 -3.23 11.48
C VAL A 55 -11.21 -3.55 10.12
N LEU A 56 -11.53 -4.69 9.51
CA LEU A 56 -11.05 -5.07 8.19
C LEU A 56 -11.59 -4.13 7.11
N LEU A 57 -12.88 -3.78 7.15
CA LEU A 57 -13.48 -2.81 6.24
C LEU A 57 -12.89 -1.41 6.41
N LEU A 58 -12.62 -0.98 7.65
CA LEU A 58 -11.94 0.29 7.91
C LEU A 58 -10.48 0.27 7.45
N ALA A 59 -9.74 -0.82 7.69
CA ALA A 59 -8.36 -0.95 7.24
C ALA A 59 -8.26 -0.94 5.71
N VAL A 60 -9.15 -1.66 5.03
CA VAL A 60 -9.25 -1.64 3.56
C VAL A 60 -9.68 -0.25 3.08
N GLY A 61 -10.69 0.37 3.69
CA GLY A 61 -11.16 1.70 3.33
C GLY A 61 -10.08 2.78 3.49
N VAL A 62 -9.36 2.79 4.61
CA VAL A 62 -8.26 3.73 4.89
C VAL A 62 -7.05 3.45 4.01
N GLY A 63 -6.74 2.17 3.76
CA GLY A 63 -5.66 1.76 2.86
C GLY A 63 -5.92 2.18 1.42
N LEU A 64 -7.14 1.96 0.94
CA LEU A 64 -7.57 2.34 -0.41
C LEU A 64 -7.64 3.87 -0.55
N TYR A 65 -8.18 4.57 0.46
CA TYR A 65 -8.19 6.03 0.49
C TYR A 65 -6.77 6.61 0.48
N SER A 66 -5.86 6.05 1.27
CA SER A 66 -4.44 6.48 1.30
C SER A 66 -3.73 6.21 -0.02
N ALA A 67 -4.00 5.06 -0.66
CA ALA A 67 -3.44 4.72 -1.96
C ALA A 67 -3.96 5.66 -3.06
N ILE A 68 -5.26 5.93 -3.10
CA ILE A 68 -5.88 6.87 -4.03
C ILE A 68 -5.39 8.29 -3.78
N HIS A 69 -5.23 8.70 -2.52
CA HIS A 69 -4.72 10.02 -2.18
C HIS A 69 -3.25 10.19 -2.60
N ARG A 70 -2.40 9.19 -2.35
CA ARG A 70 -1.01 9.20 -2.81
C ARG A 70 -0.90 9.15 -4.34
N LEU A 71 -1.76 8.39 -5.00
CA LEU A 71 -1.84 8.35 -6.45
C LEU A 71 -2.32 9.69 -7.02
N SER A 72 -3.32 10.30 -6.41
CA SER A 72 -3.83 11.63 -6.78
C SER A 72 -2.77 12.71 -6.56
N GLN A 73 -2.03 12.67 -5.45
CA GLN A 73 -0.90 13.58 -5.23
C GLN A 73 0.23 13.37 -6.25
N ALA A 74 0.54 12.12 -6.61
CA ALA A 74 1.53 11.80 -7.63
C ALA A 74 1.11 12.25 -9.03
N LEU A 75 -0.18 12.19 -9.35
CA LEU A 75 -0.73 12.67 -10.62
C LEU A 75 -0.90 14.19 -10.66
N LYS A 76 -1.13 14.84 -9.50
CA LYS A 76 -1.28 16.30 -9.37
C LYS A 76 0.07 17.03 -9.31
N ASN A 77 1.16 16.35 -8.93
CA ASN A 77 2.51 16.90 -8.89
C ASN A 77 3.49 16.21 -9.89
N PRO A 78 3.30 16.34 -11.21
CA PRO A 78 4.33 15.95 -12.18
C PRO A 78 5.52 16.94 -12.24
N GLU A 79 5.39 18.16 -11.70
CA GLU A 79 6.34 19.26 -11.92
C GLU A 79 7.43 19.42 -10.84
N THR A 80 7.23 18.96 -9.60
CA THR A 80 8.18 19.23 -8.48
C THR A 80 9.40 18.31 -8.46
N LYS A 81 9.81 17.75 -9.61
CA LYS A 81 11.03 16.96 -9.75
C LYS A 81 12.04 17.53 -10.76
N ARG A 82 11.83 18.76 -11.23
CA ARG A 82 12.73 19.45 -12.17
C ARG A 82 13.29 20.79 -11.70
N GLU A 83 13.08 21.18 -10.44
CA GLU A 83 13.51 22.51 -9.98
C GLU A 83 14.21 22.44 -8.60
N GLY A 84 15.22 21.57 -8.49
CA GLY A 84 15.98 21.43 -7.24
C GLY A 84 17.37 20.84 -7.37
N ARG A 85 17.95 20.82 -8.58
CA ARG A 85 19.39 20.67 -8.82
C ARG A 85 19.78 21.39 -10.10
#